data_AF-A0A2N6BJN1-F1
#
_entry.id   AF-A0A2N6BJN1-F1
#
_cell.length_a   1.000
_cell.length_b   1.000
_cell.length_c   1.000
_cell.angle_alpha   90.00
_cell.angle_beta   90.00
_cell.angle_gamma   90.00
#
_symmetry.space_group_name_H-M   'P 1'
#
loop_
_entity.id
_entity.type
_entity.pdbx_description
1 polymer ?
#
loop_
_entity_poly.entity_id
_entity_poly.type
_entity_poly.pdbx_seq_one_letter_code
_entity_poly.pdbx_strand_id
1 'polypeptide(L)'
;MNAHRPGHGVTAILGPTNTGKTHLAIERMLAHPTGIIGLPLRLLAREVYDRIVALRGKADVALITGEEKINPTGARYHVCTVEAMPRGLEADFVAIDEIQLAADPERGHVFTDRLLNARGRHETLMLGAGTMHSMISTLLPGADFVSRPRFSKLSYAGRKKISRLPRRSAIVAFSTENVYAIAELIRRQRGGAAVVMGALSPRTRNAQVELFQSGDVDFLVATDAIGMGLNMDIDHVAFAGRSKFDGQRRRALSPAELAQIAGRAGRHMNDGTFGETADAPDFDMEVIERIESHEFERLNMLQWRNSQLDFASIDALRASLDRPADRPGLMRATEGSDRLALEVLARDPAMARMAASPGAVRTLWDVCGLPDYRKIARADHARLIGRLFGFLSDQGRIPADWLEKKIAHAD
;
A
#
# COMPACT_ATOMS: atom_id res chain seq x y z
N MET A 1 39.91 2.69 2.45
CA MET A 1 38.80 1.98 1.79
C MET A 1 37.57 2.88 1.89
N ASN A 2 37.13 3.50 0.79
CA ASN A 2 35.92 4.31 0.77
C ASN A 2 34.71 3.39 0.92
N ALA A 3 34.29 3.14 2.15
CA ALA A 3 33.00 2.52 2.41
C ALA A 3 31.94 3.44 1.81
N HIS A 4 31.34 3.03 0.69
CA HIS A 4 30.26 3.78 0.05
C HIS A 4 29.17 4.00 1.08
N ARG A 5 28.77 5.28 1.27
CA ARG A 5 27.73 5.62 2.23
C ARG A 5 26.44 4.85 1.85
N PRO A 6 25.65 4.35 2.82
CA PRO A 6 24.46 3.53 2.57
C PRO A 6 23.43 4.11 1.57
N GLY A 7 23.39 5.43 1.41
CA GLY A 7 22.51 6.13 0.48
C GLY A 7 23.10 6.41 -0.92
N HIS A 8 24.36 6.07 -1.18
CA HIS A 8 24.97 6.32 -2.49
C HIS A 8 24.18 5.63 -3.61
N GLY A 9 23.83 6.38 -4.67
CA GLY A 9 23.03 5.90 -5.79
C GLY A 9 21.51 5.85 -5.53
N VAL A 10 21.06 6.38 -4.38
CA VAL A 10 19.64 6.56 -4.06
C VAL A 10 19.25 8.01 -4.25
N THR A 11 18.19 8.26 -5.02
CA THR A 11 17.56 9.58 -5.14
C THR A 11 16.14 9.53 -4.58
N ALA A 12 15.87 10.36 -3.58
CA ALA A 12 14.55 10.54 -2.99
C ALA A 12 13.79 11.66 -3.72
N ILE A 13 12.73 11.31 -4.43
CA ILE A 13 11.85 12.27 -5.09
C ILE A 13 10.64 12.49 -4.18
N LEU A 14 10.62 13.63 -3.50
CA LEU A 14 9.66 13.91 -2.43
C LEU A 14 8.73 15.06 -2.79
N GLY A 15 7.45 14.94 -2.46
CA GLY A 15 6.45 15.98 -2.67
C GLY A 15 5.01 15.49 -2.43
N PRO A 16 4.02 16.39 -2.41
CA PRO A 16 2.60 16.03 -2.21
C PRO A 16 2.05 15.13 -3.34
N THR A 17 0.79 14.72 -3.23
CA THR A 17 0.08 14.04 -4.33
C THR A 17 -0.09 14.96 -5.54
N ASN A 18 -0.40 14.41 -6.73
CA ASN A 18 -0.52 15.16 -7.99
C ASN A 18 0.76 15.95 -8.39
N THR A 19 1.91 15.25 -8.38
CA THR A 19 3.25 15.82 -8.65
C THR A 19 4.02 15.08 -9.74
N GLY A 20 3.42 14.07 -10.39
CA GLY A 20 4.03 13.32 -11.49
C GLY A 20 5.18 12.38 -11.10
N LYS A 21 5.42 12.12 -9.81
CA LYS A 21 6.54 11.28 -9.33
C LYS A 21 6.56 9.89 -9.96
N THR A 22 5.44 9.18 -9.93
CA THR A 22 5.32 7.83 -10.51
C THR A 22 5.50 7.86 -12.02
N HIS A 23 5.03 8.91 -12.70
CA HIS A 23 5.23 9.09 -14.14
C HIS A 23 6.72 9.20 -14.48
N LEU A 24 7.44 10.06 -13.77
CA LEU A 24 8.88 10.22 -13.89
C LEU A 24 9.62 8.90 -13.61
N ALA A 25 9.23 8.17 -12.58
CA ALA A 25 9.85 6.89 -12.26
C ALA A 25 9.68 5.86 -13.38
N ILE A 26 8.52 5.82 -14.04
CA ILE A 26 8.28 4.95 -15.20
C ILE A 26 9.17 5.37 -16.38
N GLU A 27 9.26 6.67 -16.68
CA GLU A 27 10.14 7.18 -17.75
C GLU A 27 11.61 6.82 -17.50
N ARG A 28 12.09 7.04 -16.27
CA ARG A 28 13.45 6.67 -15.86
C ARG A 28 13.66 5.17 -15.96
N MET A 29 12.74 4.35 -15.44
CA MET A 29 12.81 2.90 -15.53
C MET A 29 12.92 2.41 -16.98
N LEU A 30 12.11 2.98 -17.88
CA LEU A 30 12.09 2.60 -19.28
C LEU A 30 13.31 3.06 -20.08
N ALA A 31 14.13 3.96 -19.52
CA ALA A 31 15.43 4.33 -20.05
C ALA A 31 16.55 3.34 -19.69
N HIS A 32 16.28 2.38 -18.79
CA HIS A 32 17.20 1.31 -18.42
C HIS A 32 16.84 -0.02 -19.09
N PRO A 33 17.81 -0.94 -19.29
CA PRO A 33 17.57 -2.24 -19.89
C PRO A 33 16.64 -3.13 -19.06
N THR A 34 16.76 -3.06 -17.73
CA THR A 34 15.95 -3.81 -16.77
C THR A 34 15.48 -2.91 -15.63
N GLY A 35 14.29 -3.20 -15.07
CA GLY A 35 13.73 -2.37 -14.02
C GLY A 35 12.71 -3.07 -13.13
N ILE A 36 12.66 -2.66 -11.86
CA ILE A 36 11.64 -3.10 -10.89
C ILE A 36 10.99 -1.87 -10.26
N ILE A 37 9.66 -1.84 -10.22
CA ILE A 37 8.90 -0.82 -9.49
C ILE A 37 7.97 -1.47 -8.47
N GLY A 38 8.12 -1.07 -7.21
CA GLY A 38 7.25 -1.45 -6.10
C GLY A 38 6.19 -0.39 -5.85
N LEU A 39 4.92 -0.78 -5.90
CA LEU A 39 3.77 0.09 -5.76
C LEU A 39 2.96 -0.29 -4.52
N PRO A 40 2.34 0.66 -3.84
CA PRO A 40 1.65 0.41 -2.57
C PRO A 40 0.38 -0.42 -2.71
N LEU A 41 -0.21 -0.49 -3.91
CA LEU A 41 -1.52 -1.07 -4.13
C LEU A 41 -1.56 -1.82 -5.45
N ARG A 42 -2.31 -2.93 -5.43
CA ARG A 42 -2.54 -3.77 -6.62
C ARG A 42 -3.10 -2.98 -7.81
N LEU A 43 -4.03 -2.06 -7.57
CA LEU A 43 -4.67 -1.31 -8.65
C LEU A 43 -3.68 -0.39 -9.36
N LEU A 44 -2.82 0.27 -8.59
CA LEU A 44 -1.75 1.08 -9.15
C LEU A 44 -0.72 0.20 -9.88
N ALA A 45 -0.38 -0.97 -9.33
CA ALA A 45 0.46 -1.96 -10.02
C ALA A 45 -0.15 -2.39 -11.35
N ARG A 46 -1.46 -2.61 -11.41
CA ARG A 46 -2.17 -2.95 -12.64
C ARG A 46 -2.15 -1.81 -13.66
N GLU A 47 -2.46 -0.59 -13.23
CA GLU A 47 -2.44 0.60 -14.10
C GLU A 47 -1.05 0.83 -14.70
N VAL A 48 0.00 0.74 -13.87
CA VAL A 48 1.39 0.89 -14.31
C VAL A 48 1.80 -0.26 -15.25
N TYR A 49 1.38 -1.50 -14.95
CA TYR A 49 1.60 -2.64 -15.83
C TYR A 49 0.98 -2.43 -17.21
N ASP A 50 -0.32 -2.11 -17.29
CA ASP A 50 -1.02 -1.93 -18.56
C ASP A 50 -0.39 -0.77 -19.36
N ARG A 51 0.03 0.30 -18.69
CA ARG A 51 0.77 1.42 -19.31
C ARG A 51 2.11 1.00 -19.90
N ILE A 52 2.91 0.22 -19.18
CA ILE A 52 4.23 -0.23 -19.66
C ILE A 52 4.07 -1.27 -20.76
N VAL A 53 3.08 -2.16 -20.66
CA VAL A 53 2.73 -3.12 -21.71
C VAL A 53 2.37 -2.40 -23.01
N ALA A 54 1.63 -1.28 -22.94
CA ALA A 54 1.32 -0.48 -24.12
C ALA A 54 2.58 0.11 -24.80
N LEU A 55 3.67 0.31 -24.05
CA LEU A 55 4.92 0.90 -24.53
C LEU A 55 6.01 -0.12 -24.92
N ARG A 56 6.01 -1.31 -24.32
CA ARG A 56 7.07 -2.33 -24.48
C ARG A 56 6.56 -3.70 -24.94
N GLY A 57 5.26 -3.95 -24.86
CA GLY A 57 4.64 -5.24 -25.19
C GLY A 57 4.58 -6.20 -24.00
N LYS A 58 3.63 -7.14 -24.06
CA LYS A 58 3.32 -8.06 -22.95
C LYS A 58 4.47 -9.00 -22.57
N ALA A 59 5.34 -9.35 -23.51
CA ALA A 59 6.45 -10.28 -23.26
C ALA A 59 7.55 -9.67 -22.38
N ASP A 60 7.68 -8.34 -22.37
CA ASP A 60 8.74 -7.63 -21.66
C ASP A 60 8.38 -7.25 -20.22
N VAL A 61 7.13 -7.45 -19.81
CA VAL A 61 6.59 -6.88 -18.57
C VAL A 61 5.96 -7.96 -17.71
N ALA A 62 6.41 -8.06 -16.46
CA ALA A 62 5.78 -8.88 -15.43
C ALA A 62 4.89 -8.01 -14.52
N LEU A 63 3.76 -8.58 -14.10
CA LEU A 63 2.91 -8.08 -13.01
C LEU A 63 2.99 -9.07 -11.85
N ILE A 64 3.48 -8.65 -10.70
CA ILE A 64 3.62 -9.52 -9.53
C ILE A 64 2.93 -8.87 -8.33
N THR A 65 1.80 -9.43 -7.94
CA THR A 65 1.00 -8.97 -6.80
C THR A 65 0.72 -10.17 -5.89
N GLY A 66 0.04 -9.95 -4.76
CA GLY A 66 -0.34 -11.06 -3.87
C GLY A 66 -1.33 -12.03 -4.51
N GLU A 67 -2.22 -11.53 -5.36
CA GLU A 67 -3.35 -12.31 -5.92
C GLU A 67 -3.23 -12.61 -7.41
N GLU A 68 -2.45 -11.82 -8.15
CA GLU A 68 -2.24 -11.96 -9.59
C GLU A 68 -0.74 -12.00 -9.91
N LYS A 69 -0.33 -12.98 -10.71
CA LYS A 69 1.04 -13.12 -11.19
C LYS A 69 1.05 -13.39 -12.69
N ILE A 70 1.51 -12.40 -13.46
CA ILE A 70 1.81 -12.51 -14.88
C ILE A 70 3.33 -12.40 -15.00
N ASN A 71 4.02 -13.48 -15.38
CA ASN A 71 5.47 -13.49 -15.42
C ASN A 71 6.00 -14.21 -16.67
N PRO A 72 6.03 -13.52 -17.83
CA PRO A 72 6.60 -14.07 -19.05
C PRO A 72 8.07 -14.45 -18.88
N THR A 73 8.49 -15.50 -19.56
CA THR A 73 9.91 -15.88 -19.61
C THR A 73 10.69 -14.77 -20.31
N GLY A 74 11.64 -14.14 -19.60
CA GLY A 74 12.46 -13.06 -20.13
C GLY A 74 11.94 -11.64 -19.88
N ALA A 75 10.90 -11.46 -19.03
CA ALA A 75 10.43 -10.13 -18.66
C ALA A 75 11.58 -9.24 -18.14
N ARG A 76 11.69 -8.03 -18.70
CA ARG A 76 12.72 -7.04 -18.36
C ARG A 76 12.26 -6.06 -17.30
N TYR A 77 10.96 -5.77 -17.27
CA TYR A 77 10.34 -4.82 -16.36
C TYR A 77 9.37 -5.53 -15.42
N HIS A 78 9.56 -5.36 -14.12
CA HIS A 78 8.75 -6.00 -13.09
C HIS A 78 7.95 -4.94 -12.35
N VAL A 79 6.63 -4.98 -12.54
CA VAL A 79 5.68 -4.11 -11.85
C VAL A 79 5.05 -4.89 -10.71
N CYS A 80 5.29 -4.45 -9.48
CA CYS A 80 4.97 -5.24 -8.31
C CYS A 80 4.19 -4.44 -7.27
N THR A 81 3.41 -5.11 -6.43
CA THR A 81 3.18 -4.53 -5.09
C THR A 81 4.49 -4.60 -4.29
N VAL A 82 4.73 -3.66 -3.37
CA VAL A 82 5.96 -3.62 -2.58
C VAL A 82 6.20 -4.93 -1.79
N GLU A 83 5.12 -5.55 -1.31
CA GLU A 83 5.13 -6.84 -0.63
C GLU A 83 5.54 -7.99 -1.54
N ALA A 84 5.09 -7.96 -2.80
CA ALA A 84 5.34 -9.01 -3.78
C ALA A 84 6.61 -8.78 -4.62
N MET A 85 7.35 -7.69 -4.36
CA MET A 85 8.62 -7.43 -5.04
C MET A 85 9.58 -8.64 -4.91
N PRO A 86 10.10 -9.18 -6.03
CA PRO A 86 11.05 -10.27 -6.00
C PRO A 86 12.28 -9.95 -5.14
N ARG A 87 12.70 -10.91 -4.32
CA ARG A 87 13.96 -10.81 -3.56
C ARG A 87 15.08 -11.45 -4.40
N GLY A 88 16.23 -10.78 -4.47
CA GLY A 88 17.41 -11.29 -5.20
C GLY A 88 17.37 -11.13 -6.72
N LEU A 89 16.29 -10.59 -7.28
CA LEU A 89 16.28 -10.17 -8.68
C LEU A 89 17.06 -8.86 -8.81
N GLU A 90 18.19 -8.92 -9.49
CA GLU A 90 18.96 -7.72 -9.81
C GLU A 90 18.37 -7.02 -11.03
N ALA A 91 18.32 -5.69 -10.97
CA ALA A 91 17.89 -4.85 -12.07
C ALA A 91 18.74 -3.57 -12.11
N ASP A 92 18.82 -2.95 -13.28
CA ASP A 92 19.56 -1.70 -13.47
C ASP A 92 18.88 -0.53 -12.76
N PHE A 93 17.55 -0.56 -12.74
CA PHE A 93 16.70 0.43 -12.09
C PHE A 93 15.79 -0.19 -11.02
N VAL A 94 15.67 0.46 -9.86
CA VAL A 94 14.68 0.13 -8.83
C VAL A 94 13.95 1.39 -8.38
N ALA A 95 12.62 1.34 -8.28
CA ALA A 95 11.82 2.39 -7.66
C ALA A 95 10.83 1.83 -6.63
N ILE A 96 10.65 2.55 -5.52
CA ILE A 96 9.61 2.27 -4.52
C ILE A 96 8.72 3.51 -4.39
N ASP A 97 7.41 3.33 -4.58
CA ASP A 97 6.41 4.41 -4.48
C ASP A 97 5.74 4.45 -3.10
N GLU A 98 5.24 5.63 -2.72
CA GLU A 98 4.65 5.96 -1.42
C GLU A 98 5.50 5.50 -0.21
N ILE A 99 6.80 5.84 -0.22
CA ILE A 99 7.76 5.38 0.80
C ILE A 99 7.42 5.81 2.24
N GLN A 100 6.56 6.81 2.43
CA GLN A 100 6.03 7.20 3.74
C GLN A 100 5.19 6.10 4.40
N LEU A 101 4.71 5.12 3.64
CA LEU A 101 4.04 3.94 4.18
C LEU A 101 4.98 3.06 5.02
N ALA A 102 6.28 3.32 5.02
CA ALA A 102 7.21 2.77 6.00
C ALA A 102 6.81 3.06 7.46
N ALA A 103 6.01 4.11 7.72
CA ALA A 103 5.46 4.41 9.04
C ALA A 103 4.18 3.61 9.39
N ASP A 104 3.58 2.91 8.41
CA ASP A 104 2.32 2.18 8.60
C ASP A 104 2.46 1.00 9.58
N PRO A 105 1.66 0.92 10.67
CA PRO A 105 1.82 -0.09 11.72
C PRO A 105 1.70 -1.55 11.28
N GLU A 106 0.95 -1.83 10.20
CA GLU A 106 0.62 -3.19 9.76
C GLU A 106 1.67 -3.69 8.77
N ARG A 107 1.96 -2.89 7.74
CA ARG A 107 2.80 -3.31 6.60
C ARG A 107 4.04 -2.45 6.36
N GLY A 108 4.23 -1.40 7.14
CA GLY A 108 5.34 -0.45 6.93
C GLY A 108 6.73 -1.09 7.04
N HIS A 109 6.85 -2.18 7.79
CA HIS A 109 8.11 -2.93 7.88
C HIS A 109 8.61 -3.48 6.53
N VAL A 110 7.71 -3.75 5.59
CA VAL A 110 8.07 -4.16 4.22
C VAL A 110 8.67 -2.96 3.46
N PHE A 111 8.04 -1.79 3.56
CA PHE A 111 8.53 -0.57 2.91
C PHE A 111 9.87 -0.13 3.50
N THR A 112 10.03 -0.22 4.82
CA THR A 112 11.31 0.04 5.49
C THR A 112 12.40 -0.93 5.03
N ASP A 113 12.09 -2.23 4.88
CA ASP A 113 13.05 -3.17 4.31
C ASP A 113 13.47 -2.77 2.89
N ARG A 114 12.51 -2.40 2.02
CA ARG A 114 12.83 -1.95 0.65
C ARG A 114 13.63 -0.65 0.64
N LEU A 115 13.30 0.31 1.50
CA LEU A 115 14.07 1.54 1.69
C LEU A 115 15.55 1.22 1.99
N LEU A 116 15.77 0.33 2.95
CA LEU A 116 17.11 0.02 3.44
C LEU A 116 17.92 -0.85 2.46
N ASN A 117 17.26 -1.80 1.78
CA ASN A 117 17.95 -2.92 1.13
C ASN A 117 17.71 -3.04 -0.38
N ALA A 118 16.66 -2.44 -0.95
CA ALA A 118 16.41 -2.56 -2.39
C ALA A 118 17.28 -1.56 -3.17
N ARG A 119 18.07 -2.04 -4.12
CA ARG A 119 18.97 -1.22 -4.94
C ARG A 119 18.94 -1.66 -6.40
N GLY A 120 18.90 -0.69 -7.30
CA GLY A 120 19.25 -0.88 -8.70
C GLY A 120 20.76 -0.80 -8.89
N ARG A 121 21.29 -1.48 -9.92
CA ARG A 121 22.72 -1.43 -10.25
C ARG A 121 23.18 -0.02 -10.65
N HIS A 122 22.31 0.73 -11.29
CA HIS A 122 22.62 2.07 -11.83
C HIS A 122 21.80 3.17 -11.17
N GLU A 123 20.51 2.93 -10.89
CA GLU A 123 19.63 3.97 -10.34
C GLU A 123 18.62 3.39 -9.35
N THR A 124 18.48 4.05 -8.20
CA THR A 124 17.45 3.72 -7.20
C THR A 124 16.63 4.96 -6.86
N LEU A 125 15.31 4.91 -7.05
CA LEU A 125 14.39 5.98 -6.71
C LEU A 125 13.50 5.64 -5.51
N MET A 126 13.42 6.55 -4.55
CA MET A 126 12.45 6.49 -3.45
C MET A 126 11.43 7.62 -3.64
N LEU A 127 10.19 7.29 -3.94
CA LEU A 127 9.13 8.27 -4.20
C LEU A 127 8.22 8.37 -2.98
N GLY A 128 7.83 9.58 -2.59
CA GLY A 128 6.84 9.73 -1.52
C GLY A 128 6.63 11.15 -1.05
N ALA A 129 6.08 11.28 0.16
CA ALA A 129 5.78 12.55 0.80
C ALA A 129 7.04 13.27 1.32
N GLY A 130 7.00 14.60 1.37
CA GLY A 130 8.07 15.44 1.93
C GLY A 130 8.42 15.11 3.38
N THR A 131 7.46 14.57 4.14
CA THR A 131 7.64 14.15 5.54
C THR A 131 8.72 13.08 5.73
N MET A 132 9.09 12.35 4.67
CA MET A 132 10.13 11.31 4.70
C MET A 132 11.56 11.84 4.64
N HIS A 133 11.77 13.12 4.34
CA HIS A 133 13.10 13.70 4.16
C HIS A 133 14.04 13.40 5.34
N SER A 134 13.55 13.63 6.57
CA SER A 134 14.33 13.41 7.81
C SER A 134 14.76 11.95 7.97
N MET A 135 13.84 11.01 7.76
CA MET A 135 14.11 9.59 7.89
C MET A 135 15.09 9.08 6.83
N ILE A 136 14.89 9.48 5.56
CA ILE A 136 15.79 9.06 4.48
C ILE A 136 17.19 9.62 4.72
N SER A 137 17.32 10.89 5.12
CA SER A 137 18.63 11.50 5.40
C SER A 137 19.36 10.80 6.56
N THR A 138 18.61 10.33 7.57
CA THR A 138 19.17 9.62 8.72
C THR A 138 19.57 8.19 8.37
N LEU A 139 18.70 7.47 7.68
CA LEU A 139 18.88 6.03 7.39
C LEU A 139 19.80 5.76 6.20
N LEU A 140 19.82 6.67 5.23
CA LEU A 140 20.57 6.59 3.97
C LEU A 140 21.42 7.84 3.77
N PRO A 141 22.43 8.08 4.63
CA PRO A 141 23.34 9.21 4.44
C PRO A 141 24.01 9.11 3.07
N GLY A 142 24.04 10.23 2.33
CA GLY A 142 24.53 10.29 0.95
C GLY A 142 23.49 10.04 -0.14
N ALA A 143 22.20 9.90 0.21
CA ALA A 143 21.12 9.95 -0.76
C ALA A 143 20.90 11.39 -1.28
N ASP A 144 20.55 11.51 -2.56
CA ASP A 144 20.17 12.77 -3.19
C ASP A 144 18.68 13.06 -2.98
N PHE A 145 18.30 14.35 -2.96
CA PHE A 145 16.91 14.76 -2.76
C PHE A 145 16.43 15.67 -3.89
N VAL A 146 15.25 15.35 -4.42
CA VAL A 146 14.56 16.14 -5.43
C VAL A 146 13.16 16.48 -4.92
N SER A 147 12.89 17.76 -4.70
CA SER A 147 11.55 18.23 -4.33
C SER A 147 10.66 18.41 -5.57
N ARG A 148 9.38 18.02 -5.47
CA ARG A 148 8.38 18.21 -6.52
C ARG A 148 7.16 18.96 -5.98
N PRO A 149 6.93 20.22 -6.38
CA PRO A 149 5.72 20.95 -5.98
C PRO A 149 4.48 20.40 -6.70
N ARG A 150 3.31 20.54 -6.07
CA ARG A 150 2.02 20.16 -6.66
C ARG A 150 1.76 20.95 -7.95
N PHE A 151 1.16 20.30 -8.95
CA PHE A 151 0.88 20.95 -10.24
C PHE A 151 -0.28 21.97 -10.20
N SER A 152 -1.23 21.81 -9.29
CA SER A 152 -2.42 22.67 -9.15
C SER A 152 -2.69 23.05 -7.71
N LYS A 153 -3.54 24.07 -7.50
CA LYS A 153 -3.94 24.52 -6.18
C LYS A 153 -5.00 23.57 -5.60
N LEU A 154 -4.89 23.31 -4.31
CA LEU A 154 -5.94 22.68 -3.51
C LEU A 154 -6.48 23.73 -2.55
N SER A 155 -7.77 24.02 -2.60
CA SER A 155 -8.37 25.06 -1.75
C SER A 155 -9.59 24.59 -0.95
N TYR A 156 -9.76 25.16 0.24
CA TYR A 156 -10.91 24.91 1.09
C TYR A 156 -12.14 25.65 0.56
N ALA A 157 -13.24 24.91 0.36
CA ALA A 157 -14.49 25.42 -0.21
C ALA A 157 -15.65 25.48 0.80
N GLY A 158 -15.36 25.31 2.10
CA GLY A 158 -16.34 25.38 3.16
C GLY A 158 -17.26 24.17 3.27
N ARG A 159 -18.08 24.18 4.32
CA ARG A 159 -19.12 23.17 4.54
C ARG A 159 -20.24 23.26 3.51
N LYS A 160 -20.73 22.11 3.03
CA LYS A 160 -21.86 22.03 2.11
C LYS A 160 -22.78 20.87 2.46
N LYS A 161 -24.10 21.05 2.27
CA LYS A 161 -25.04 19.92 2.26
C LYS A 161 -24.69 19.00 1.10
N ILE A 162 -24.88 17.69 1.24
CA ILE A 162 -24.65 16.71 0.16
C ILE A 162 -25.41 17.12 -1.11
N SER A 163 -26.64 17.61 -0.97
CA SER A 163 -27.45 18.11 -2.07
C SER A 163 -26.91 19.38 -2.76
N ARG A 164 -25.88 20.05 -2.23
CA ARG A 164 -25.25 21.25 -2.81
C ARG A 164 -23.79 21.03 -3.20
N LEU A 165 -23.29 19.80 -3.10
CA LEU A 165 -21.95 19.47 -3.59
C LEU A 165 -21.91 19.63 -5.12
N PRO A 166 -20.79 20.12 -5.68
CA PRO A 166 -20.62 20.23 -7.12
C PRO A 166 -20.60 18.84 -7.77
N ARG A 167 -20.77 18.78 -9.10
CA ARG A 167 -20.53 17.54 -9.86
C ARG A 167 -19.07 17.11 -9.69
N ARG A 168 -18.77 15.84 -9.98
CA ARG A 168 -17.43 15.24 -9.82
C ARG A 168 -16.93 15.29 -8.36
N SER A 169 -17.84 15.20 -7.40
CA SER A 169 -17.50 15.19 -5.98
C SER A 169 -17.27 13.77 -5.45
N ALA A 170 -16.21 13.59 -4.67
CA ALA A 170 -15.99 12.41 -3.84
C ALA A 170 -16.37 12.70 -2.38
N ILE A 171 -17.33 11.96 -1.84
CA ILE A 171 -17.75 12.03 -0.44
C ILE A 171 -17.06 10.92 0.34
N VAL A 172 -16.27 11.28 1.34
CA VAL A 172 -15.42 10.35 2.08
C VAL A 172 -15.97 10.08 3.47
N ALA A 173 -16.30 8.82 3.73
CA ALA A 173 -16.79 8.33 5.00
C ALA A 173 -15.94 7.16 5.51
N PHE A 174 -15.89 6.96 6.82
CA PHE A 174 -14.94 6.03 7.45
C PHE A 174 -15.62 4.80 8.07
N SER A 175 -16.86 4.52 7.68
CA SER A 175 -17.56 3.26 7.96
C SER A 175 -18.35 2.82 6.73
N THR A 176 -18.42 1.50 6.52
CA THR A 176 -19.19 0.88 5.44
C THR A 176 -20.66 1.29 5.48
N GLU A 177 -21.23 1.33 6.69
CA GLU A 177 -22.61 1.77 6.93
C GLU A 177 -22.85 3.20 6.42
N ASN A 178 -21.97 4.15 6.76
CA ASN A 178 -22.10 5.53 6.32
C ASN A 178 -21.91 5.68 4.82
N VAL A 179 -20.97 4.93 4.22
CA VAL A 179 -20.78 4.92 2.77
C VAL A 179 -22.07 4.52 2.05
N TYR A 180 -22.72 3.43 2.47
CA TYR A 180 -23.98 3.00 1.85
C TYR A 180 -25.13 3.97 2.14
N ALA A 181 -25.23 4.52 3.35
CA ALA A 181 -26.27 5.49 3.70
C ALA A 181 -26.16 6.78 2.86
N ILE A 182 -24.95 7.29 2.66
CA ILE A 182 -24.70 8.46 1.81
C ILE A 182 -24.96 8.14 0.34
N ALA A 183 -24.50 6.98 -0.15
CA ALA A 183 -24.75 6.56 -1.52
C ALA A 183 -26.26 6.41 -1.82
N GLU A 184 -27.02 5.85 -0.88
CA GLU A 184 -28.49 5.77 -0.92
C GLU A 184 -29.12 7.16 -1.01
N LEU A 185 -28.68 8.09 -0.15
CA LEU A 185 -29.17 9.47 -0.14
C LEU A 185 -28.91 10.16 -1.48
N ILE A 186 -27.70 10.03 -2.03
CA ILE A 186 -27.34 10.62 -3.32
C ILE A 186 -28.16 9.96 -4.44
N ARG A 187 -28.33 8.63 -4.43
CA ARG A 187 -29.16 7.95 -5.43
C ARG A 187 -30.58 8.49 -5.46
N ARG A 188 -31.20 8.73 -4.30
CA ARG A 188 -32.56 9.30 -4.20
C ARG A 188 -32.64 10.75 -4.70
N GLN A 189 -31.60 11.54 -4.51
CA GLN A 189 -31.64 13.00 -4.79
C GLN A 189 -31.01 13.39 -6.15
N ARG A 190 -30.10 12.57 -6.67
CA ARG A 190 -29.21 12.90 -7.81
C ARG A 190 -29.10 11.79 -8.85
N GLY A 191 -29.83 10.68 -8.70
CA GLY A 191 -29.92 9.61 -9.70
C GLY A 191 -28.89 8.48 -9.56
N GLY A 192 -27.77 8.70 -8.86
CA GLY A 192 -26.78 7.64 -8.62
C GLY A 192 -25.47 8.13 -8.03
N ALA A 193 -24.70 7.19 -7.47
CA ALA A 193 -23.34 7.40 -7.02
C ALA A 193 -22.53 6.11 -7.19
N ALA A 194 -21.25 6.25 -7.56
CA ALA A 194 -20.30 5.15 -7.48
C ALA A 194 -19.90 4.94 -6.02
N VAL A 195 -19.59 3.70 -5.65
CA VAL A 195 -19.17 3.33 -4.30
C VAL A 195 -17.81 2.64 -4.33
N VAL A 196 -16.83 3.20 -3.62
CA VAL A 196 -15.47 2.66 -3.57
C VAL A 196 -15.02 2.45 -2.12
N MET A 197 -14.82 1.19 -1.73
CA MET A 197 -14.34 0.84 -0.40
C MET A 197 -13.24 -0.21 -0.47
N GLY A 198 -12.35 -0.23 0.53
CA GLY A 198 -11.25 -1.19 0.61
C GLY A 198 -11.71 -2.65 0.60
N ALA A 199 -12.91 -2.94 1.13
CA ALA A 199 -13.50 -4.27 1.17
C ALA A 199 -14.06 -4.77 -0.18
N LEU A 200 -14.26 -3.87 -1.17
CA LEU A 200 -14.77 -4.30 -2.47
C LEU A 200 -13.73 -5.11 -3.22
N SER A 201 -14.20 -6.16 -3.90
CA SER A 201 -13.39 -6.95 -4.82
C SER A 201 -12.77 -6.03 -5.89
N PRO A 202 -11.58 -6.35 -6.43
CA PRO A 202 -10.96 -5.54 -7.48
C PRO A 202 -11.88 -5.35 -8.69
N ARG A 203 -12.59 -6.40 -9.12
CA ARG A 203 -13.54 -6.33 -10.24
C ARG A 203 -14.65 -5.33 -9.97
N THR A 204 -15.31 -5.44 -8.80
CA THR A 204 -16.39 -4.53 -8.40
C THR A 204 -15.88 -3.09 -8.29
N ARG A 205 -14.71 -2.89 -7.68
CA ARG A 205 -14.12 -1.57 -7.50
C ARG A 205 -13.78 -0.90 -8.83
N ASN A 206 -13.21 -1.65 -9.78
CA ASN A 206 -12.91 -1.14 -11.12
C ASN A 206 -14.19 -0.74 -11.88
N ALA A 207 -15.24 -1.56 -11.81
CA ALA A 207 -16.53 -1.22 -12.42
C ALA A 207 -17.14 0.05 -11.80
N GLN A 208 -17.00 0.26 -10.49
CA GLN A 208 -17.48 1.48 -9.81
C GLN A 208 -16.65 2.72 -10.20
N VAL A 209 -15.33 2.57 -10.36
CA VAL A 209 -14.47 3.66 -10.86
C VAL A 209 -14.80 3.98 -12.31
N GLU A 210 -15.02 2.98 -13.15
CA GLU A 210 -15.42 3.14 -14.54
C GLU A 210 -16.75 3.88 -14.66
N LEU A 211 -17.76 3.51 -13.86
CA LEU A 211 -19.05 4.20 -13.79
C LEU A 211 -18.92 5.70 -13.47
N PHE A 212 -18.00 6.04 -12.56
CA PHE A 212 -17.71 7.45 -12.25
C PHE A 212 -16.95 8.13 -13.39
N GLN A 213 -15.97 7.45 -13.99
CA GLN A 213 -15.12 8.03 -15.03
C GLN A 213 -15.82 8.20 -16.38
N SER A 214 -16.77 7.32 -16.73
CA SER A 214 -17.63 7.45 -17.91
C SER A 214 -18.58 8.65 -17.82
N GLY A 215 -18.85 9.13 -16.60
CA GLY A 215 -19.83 10.18 -16.33
C GLY A 215 -21.25 9.66 -16.16
N ASP A 216 -21.46 8.33 -16.10
CA ASP A 216 -22.75 7.73 -15.78
C ASP A 216 -23.25 8.17 -14.40
N VAL A 217 -22.31 8.44 -13.48
CA VAL A 217 -22.58 9.08 -12.18
C VAL A 217 -21.59 10.22 -11.91
N ASP A 218 -22.11 11.32 -11.34
CA ASP A 218 -21.31 12.50 -10.99
C ASP A 218 -20.68 12.43 -9.60
N PHE A 219 -21.10 11.49 -8.78
CA PHE A 219 -20.75 11.41 -7.37
C PHE A 219 -20.09 10.08 -7.07
N LEU A 220 -19.06 10.15 -6.25
CA LEU A 220 -18.37 8.99 -5.69
C LEU A 220 -18.54 9.02 -4.18
N VAL A 221 -18.90 7.91 -3.56
CA VAL A 221 -18.87 7.75 -2.10
C VAL A 221 -17.83 6.71 -1.76
N ALA A 222 -16.90 7.04 -0.86
CA ALA A 222 -15.77 6.18 -0.62
C ALA A 222 -15.23 6.19 0.82
N THR A 223 -14.39 5.22 1.13
CA THR A 223 -13.51 5.27 2.31
C THR A 223 -12.16 5.91 2.00
N ASP A 224 -11.27 5.98 2.99
CA ASP A 224 -9.86 6.39 2.85
C ASP A 224 -9.08 5.60 1.78
N ALA A 225 -9.62 4.49 1.28
CA ALA A 225 -9.09 3.72 0.17
C ALA A 225 -8.86 4.57 -1.10
N ILE A 226 -9.58 5.68 -1.30
CA ILE A 226 -9.33 6.58 -2.45
C ILE A 226 -8.05 7.40 -2.30
N GLY A 227 -7.57 7.58 -1.06
CA GLY A 227 -6.36 8.34 -0.76
C GLY A 227 -5.12 7.72 -1.38
N MET A 228 -5.17 6.44 -1.77
CA MET A 228 -4.05 5.72 -2.33
C MET A 228 -4.50 5.04 -3.64
N GLY A 229 -3.98 5.49 -4.79
CA GLY A 229 -3.88 4.65 -5.99
C GLY A 229 -5.14 4.36 -6.81
N LEU A 230 -6.09 5.30 -6.90
CA LEU A 230 -7.10 5.30 -7.97
C LEU A 230 -6.96 6.56 -8.82
N ASN A 231 -6.90 6.39 -10.13
CA ASN A 231 -6.82 7.48 -11.10
C ASN A 231 -8.24 7.96 -11.46
N MET A 232 -8.73 8.96 -10.73
CA MET A 232 -10.09 9.47 -10.83
C MET A 232 -10.07 10.99 -11.03
N ASP A 233 -10.87 11.50 -11.96
CA ASP A 233 -10.99 12.95 -12.18
C ASP A 233 -11.98 13.55 -11.18
N ILE A 234 -11.52 13.78 -9.96
CA ILE A 234 -12.31 14.38 -8.87
C ILE A 234 -12.03 15.89 -8.83
N ASP A 235 -13.07 16.71 -8.81
CA ASP A 235 -12.93 18.18 -8.69
C ASP A 235 -13.07 18.64 -7.24
N HIS A 236 -13.83 17.89 -6.44
CA HIS A 236 -14.12 18.22 -5.06
C HIS A 236 -14.11 17.00 -4.15
N VAL A 237 -13.46 17.12 -2.99
CA VAL A 237 -13.50 16.10 -1.92
C VAL A 237 -14.28 16.64 -0.73
N ALA A 238 -15.35 15.96 -0.33
CA ALA A 238 -16.16 16.29 0.83
C ALA A 238 -16.01 15.24 1.93
N PHE A 239 -15.57 15.64 3.12
CA PHE A 239 -15.46 14.76 4.28
C PHE A 239 -16.80 14.63 5.00
N ALA A 240 -17.34 13.41 5.07
CA ALA A 240 -18.54 13.08 5.85
C ALA A 240 -18.22 12.62 7.28
N GLY A 241 -16.94 12.56 7.62
CA GLY A 241 -16.43 12.31 8.96
C GLY A 241 -14.92 12.55 8.99
N ARG A 242 -14.32 12.62 10.18
CA ARG A 242 -12.86 12.81 10.34
C ARG A 242 -12.22 11.79 11.27
N SER A 243 -12.94 10.71 11.58
CA SER A 243 -12.49 9.67 12.51
C SER A 243 -12.63 8.28 11.91
N LYS A 244 -11.53 7.51 11.93
CA LYS A 244 -11.47 6.13 11.43
C LYS A 244 -11.18 5.14 12.55
N PHE A 245 -11.50 3.87 12.31
CA PHE A 245 -11.08 2.77 13.16
C PHE A 245 -9.74 2.24 12.66
N ASP A 246 -8.71 2.23 13.51
CA ASP A 246 -7.36 1.78 13.16
C ASP A 246 -7.07 0.31 13.52
N GLY A 247 -8.13 -0.46 13.80
CA GLY A 247 -8.02 -1.83 14.29
C GLY A 247 -8.09 -1.95 15.82
N GLN A 248 -7.81 -0.87 16.55
CA GLN A 248 -7.88 -0.85 18.02
C GLN A 248 -8.95 0.12 18.54
N ARG A 249 -8.95 1.35 18.04
CA ARG A 249 -9.87 2.40 18.50
C ARG A 249 -10.30 3.32 17.37
N ARG A 250 -11.38 4.05 17.60
CA ARG A 250 -11.72 5.19 16.74
C ARG A 250 -10.83 6.37 17.10
N ARG A 251 -10.10 6.89 16.12
CA ARG A 251 -9.25 8.09 16.26
C ARG A 251 -9.51 9.08 15.14
N ALA A 252 -9.21 10.34 15.38
CA ALA A 252 -9.19 11.36 14.34
C ALA A 252 -8.09 11.06 13.30
N LEU A 253 -8.31 11.49 12.07
CA LEU A 253 -7.31 11.48 10.99
C LEU A 253 -6.28 12.57 11.25
N SER A 254 -5.02 12.28 10.91
CA SER A 254 -3.98 13.32 10.93
C SER A 254 -4.15 14.29 9.74
N PRO A 255 -3.62 15.51 9.82
CA PRO A 255 -3.59 16.44 8.69
C PRO A 255 -2.98 15.84 7.42
N ALA A 256 -1.95 14.99 7.56
CA ALA A 256 -1.34 14.28 6.44
C ALA A 256 -2.29 13.24 5.80
N GLU A 257 -3.04 12.49 6.60
CA GLU A 257 -4.06 11.55 6.09
C GLU A 257 -5.19 12.30 5.38
N LEU A 258 -5.64 13.43 5.95
CA LEU A 258 -6.64 14.30 5.33
C LEU A 258 -6.14 14.86 4.00
N ALA A 259 -4.90 15.35 3.94
CA ALA A 259 -4.29 15.87 2.72
C ALA A 259 -4.09 14.80 1.64
N GLN A 260 -3.78 13.56 2.02
CA GLN A 260 -3.67 12.44 1.08
C GLN A 260 -5.00 12.17 0.37
N ILE A 261 -6.12 12.32 1.09
CA ILE A 261 -7.48 12.15 0.56
C ILE A 261 -7.90 13.41 -0.22
N ALA A 262 -7.80 14.59 0.39
CA ALA A 262 -8.16 15.88 -0.20
C ALA A 262 -7.36 16.17 -1.48
N GLY A 263 -6.08 15.79 -1.50
CA GLY A 263 -5.19 15.94 -2.64
C GLY A 263 -5.55 15.08 -3.85
N ARG A 264 -6.60 14.24 -3.76
CA ARG A 264 -7.24 13.60 -4.92
C ARG A 264 -8.13 14.54 -5.71
N ALA A 265 -8.56 15.66 -5.11
CA ALA A 265 -9.25 16.72 -5.82
C ALA A 265 -8.27 17.51 -6.69
N GLY A 266 -8.68 17.82 -7.91
CA GLY A 266 -7.84 18.44 -8.92
C GLY A 266 -6.87 17.44 -9.56
N ARG A 267 -6.46 17.72 -10.79
CA ARG A 267 -5.58 16.85 -11.55
C ARG A 267 -4.78 17.65 -12.57
N HIS A 268 -3.49 17.32 -12.70
CA HIS A 268 -2.58 18.09 -13.55
C HIS A 268 -2.66 19.58 -13.21
N MET A 269 -3.03 20.42 -14.18
CA MET A 269 -3.16 21.87 -14.02
C MET A 269 -4.53 22.31 -13.48
N ASN A 270 -5.48 21.39 -13.31
CA ASN A 270 -6.81 21.72 -12.80
C ASN A 270 -6.79 21.78 -11.27
N ASP A 271 -7.25 22.91 -10.74
CA ASP A 271 -7.42 23.13 -9.32
C ASP A 271 -8.46 22.19 -8.72
N GLY A 272 -8.22 21.80 -7.47
CA GLY A 272 -9.10 20.97 -6.69
C GLY A 272 -9.63 21.72 -5.48
N THR A 273 -10.78 21.29 -4.99
CA THR A 273 -11.33 21.82 -3.74
C THR A 273 -11.62 20.73 -2.72
N PHE A 274 -11.60 21.08 -1.43
CA PHE A 274 -12.03 20.19 -0.37
C PHE A 274 -12.91 20.90 0.66
N GLY A 275 -13.69 20.15 1.42
CA GLY A 275 -14.53 20.66 2.49
C GLY A 275 -15.24 19.55 3.24
N GLU A 276 -16.20 19.89 4.06
CA GLU A 276 -16.99 18.95 4.86
C GLU A 276 -18.44 18.91 4.41
N THR A 277 -19.08 17.76 4.63
CA THR A 277 -20.55 17.70 4.55
C THR A 277 -21.19 18.41 5.74
N ALA A 278 -22.43 18.87 5.58
CA ALA A 278 -23.15 19.60 6.63
C ALA A 278 -23.25 18.88 7.99
N ASP A 279 -23.23 17.54 7.98
CA ASP A 279 -23.36 16.71 9.19
C ASP A 279 -22.00 16.32 9.80
N ALA A 280 -20.89 16.76 9.20
CA ALA A 280 -19.54 16.47 9.67
C ALA A 280 -18.99 17.61 10.55
N PRO A 281 -18.09 17.30 11.51
CA PRO A 281 -17.42 18.32 12.30
C PRO A 281 -16.52 19.22 11.45
N ASP A 282 -16.55 20.52 11.71
CA ASP A 282 -15.74 21.53 11.03
C ASP A 282 -14.25 21.25 11.13
N PHE A 283 -13.50 21.62 10.09
CA PHE A 283 -12.05 21.71 10.12
C PHE A 283 -11.62 22.91 10.96
N ASP A 284 -10.58 22.67 11.75
CA ASP A 284 -9.84 23.75 12.39
C ASP A 284 -9.06 24.52 11.32
N MET A 285 -8.94 25.84 11.49
CA MET A 285 -8.22 26.70 10.54
C MET A 285 -6.78 26.26 10.31
N GLU A 286 -6.10 25.77 11.36
CA GLU A 286 -4.74 25.23 11.27
C GLU A 286 -4.68 24.00 10.35
N VAL A 287 -5.68 23.11 10.42
CA VAL A 287 -5.73 21.91 9.57
C VAL A 287 -5.96 22.30 8.11
N ILE A 288 -6.83 23.29 7.86
CA ILE A 288 -7.05 23.83 6.51
C ILE A 288 -5.76 24.37 5.93
N GLU A 289 -5.08 25.25 6.67
CA GLU A 289 -3.83 25.88 6.24
C GLU A 289 -2.77 24.83 5.90
N ARG A 290 -2.59 23.81 6.76
CA ARG A 290 -1.64 22.72 6.54
C ARG A 290 -1.97 21.88 5.30
N ILE A 291 -3.25 21.65 5.00
CA ILE A 291 -3.67 20.92 3.79
C ILE A 291 -3.37 21.74 2.53
N GLU A 292 -3.68 23.06 2.54
CA GLU A 292 -3.47 23.96 1.41
C GLU A 292 -1.97 24.24 1.16
N SER A 293 -1.16 24.39 2.21
CA SER A 293 0.29 24.63 2.12
C SER A 293 1.11 23.36 1.90
N HIS A 294 0.51 22.18 2.10
CA HIS A 294 1.18 20.88 2.11
C HIS A 294 2.29 20.74 3.16
N GLU A 295 2.14 21.43 4.30
CA GLU A 295 3.09 21.39 5.41
C GLU A 295 2.63 20.45 6.52
N PHE A 296 3.36 19.34 6.67
CA PHE A 296 3.04 18.29 7.63
C PHE A 296 4.22 17.97 8.53
N GLU A 297 3.92 17.40 9.68
CA GLU A 297 4.94 16.92 10.61
C GLU A 297 5.83 15.87 9.94
N ARG A 298 7.13 16.01 10.17
CA ARG A 298 8.11 15.06 9.68
C ARG A 298 7.90 13.71 10.35
N LEU A 299 8.06 12.64 9.58
CA LEU A 299 8.12 11.30 10.15
C LEU A 299 9.47 11.16 10.87
N ASN A 300 9.42 10.67 12.10
CA ASN A 300 10.60 10.44 12.94
C ASN A 300 10.78 8.96 13.30
N MET A 301 9.78 8.12 13.00
CA MET A 301 9.76 6.71 13.31
C MET A 301 9.17 5.91 12.14
N LEU A 302 9.84 4.82 11.77
CA LEU A 302 9.38 3.86 10.77
C LEU A 302 9.25 2.47 11.39
N GLN A 303 8.25 1.70 10.94
CA GLN A 303 8.11 0.30 11.36
C GLN A 303 9.24 -0.53 10.76
N TRP A 304 9.88 -1.36 11.56
CA TRP A 304 11.00 -2.18 11.14
C TRP A 304 10.88 -3.59 11.70
N ARG A 305 11.27 -4.55 10.86
CA ARG A 305 11.42 -5.96 11.22
C ARG A 305 12.71 -6.46 10.56
N ASN A 306 13.48 -7.27 11.27
CA ASN A 306 14.68 -7.86 10.70
C ASN A 306 14.33 -8.68 9.45
N SER A 307 15.04 -8.44 8.34
CA SER A 307 14.86 -9.17 7.09
C SER A 307 15.89 -10.28 6.87
N GLN A 308 16.96 -10.30 7.66
CA GLN A 308 17.97 -11.37 7.67
C GLN A 308 17.53 -12.45 8.66
N LEU A 309 16.59 -13.29 8.21
CA LEU A 309 16.00 -14.35 9.01
C LEU A 309 16.89 -15.60 9.03
N ASP A 310 17.03 -16.20 10.22
CA ASP A 310 17.73 -17.45 10.40
C ASP A 310 16.74 -18.60 10.36
N PHE A 311 16.89 -19.50 9.39
CA PHE A 311 15.99 -20.64 9.23
C PHE A 311 16.57 -21.93 9.83
N ALA A 312 17.71 -21.89 10.54
CA ALA A 312 18.34 -23.09 11.10
C ALA A 312 17.41 -23.93 11.99
N SER A 313 16.54 -23.27 12.75
CA SER A 313 15.49 -23.88 13.58
C SER A 313 14.36 -22.88 13.80
N ILE A 314 13.22 -23.34 14.35
CA ILE A 314 12.13 -22.45 14.77
C ILE A 314 12.62 -21.41 15.78
N ASP A 315 13.46 -21.81 16.73
CA ASP A 315 13.98 -20.88 17.76
C ASP A 315 14.98 -19.88 17.17
N ALA A 316 15.82 -20.29 16.21
CA ALA A 316 16.69 -19.36 15.49
C ALA A 316 15.87 -18.34 14.68
N LEU A 317 14.78 -18.79 14.04
CA LEU A 317 13.86 -17.92 13.33
C LEU A 317 13.22 -16.91 14.28
N ARG A 318 12.70 -17.37 15.42
CA ARG A 318 12.11 -16.49 16.45
C ARG A 318 13.12 -15.47 16.96
N ALA A 319 14.33 -15.92 17.33
CA ALA A 319 15.40 -15.03 17.79
C ALA A 319 15.79 -13.99 16.72
N SER A 320 15.87 -14.40 15.45
CA SER A 320 16.17 -13.48 14.35
C SER A 320 15.04 -12.48 14.09
N LEU A 321 13.77 -12.87 14.24
CA LEU A 321 12.60 -11.98 14.14
C LEU A 321 12.54 -10.97 15.29
N ASP A 322 12.97 -11.38 16.48
CA ASP A 322 12.94 -10.58 17.71
C ASP A 322 14.16 -9.65 17.86
N ARG A 323 15.10 -9.69 16.91
CA ARG A 323 16.26 -8.80 16.89
C ARG A 323 15.79 -7.33 16.98
N PRO A 324 16.36 -6.50 17.88
CA PRO A 324 16.02 -5.09 17.96
C PRO A 324 16.57 -4.31 16.77
N ALA A 325 15.91 -3.19 16.44
CA ALA A 325 16.42 -2.26 15.46
C ALA A 325 17.70 -1.59 15.99
N ASP A 326 18.73 -1.48 15.15
CA ASP A 326 20.04 -0.94 15.49
C ASP A 326 20.28 0.49 14.95
N ARG A 327 19.25 1.12 14.36
CA ARG A 327 19.34 2.46 13.76
C ARG A 327 18.33 3.43 14.37
N PRO A 328 18.71 4.71 14.56
CA PRO A 328 17.79 5.75 15.01
C PRO A 328 16.54 5.88 14.12
N GLY A 329 15.40 6.11 14.76
CA GLY A 329 14.12 6.28 14.08
C GLY A 329 13.52 4.99 13.48
N LEU A 330 14.09 3.82 13.77
CA LEU A 330 13.43 2.54 13.49
C LEU A 330 12.77 2.02 14.77
N MET A 331 11.51 1.65 14.67
CA MET A 331 10.77 1.00 15.75
C MET A 331 10.39 -0.41 15.36
N ARG A 332 10.31 -1.31 16.34
CA ARG A 332 9.84 -2.66 16.10
C ARG A 332 8.41 -2.62 15.58
N ALA A 333 8.18 -3.29 14.45
CA ALA A 333 6.86 -3.42 13.85
C ALA A 333 5.90 -4.15 14.81
N THR A 334 4.62 -3.79 14.73
CA THR A 334 3.56 -4.49 15.45
C THR A 334 3.56 -5.97 15.05
N GLU A 335 3.26 -6.87 15.99
CA GLU A 335 3.16 -8.30 15.69
C GLU A 335 2.05 -8.57 14.67
N GLY A 336 2.46 -9.06 13.50
CA GLY A 336 1.55 -9.45 12.42
C GLY A 336 0.88 -10.80 12.68
N SER A 337 -0.12 -11.11 11.86
CA SER A 337 -0.78 -12.43 11.85
C SER A 337 0.20 -13.58 11.61
N ASP A 338 1.27 -13.32 10.86
CA ASP A 338 2.36 -14.26 10.55
C ASP A 338 3.15 -14.69 11.79
N ARG A 339 3.57 -13.73 12.63
CA ARG A 339 4.27 -13.99 13.89
C ARG A 339 3.37 -14.73 14.87
N LEU A 340 2.10 -14.36 14.95
CA LEU A 340 1.11 -15.01 15.81
C LEU A 340 0.87 -16.46 15.37
N ALA A 341 0.72 -16.71 14.06
CA ALA A 341 0.59 -18.06 13.53
C ALA A 341 1.83 -18.91 13.84
N LEU A 342 3.03 -18.34 13.67
CA LEU A 342 4.28 -19.01 14.03
C LEU A 342 4.32 -19.39 15.51
N GLU A 343 3.91 -18.51 16.45
CA GLU A 343 3.88 -18.83 17.88
C GLU A 343 2.91 -19.99 18.20
N VAL A 344 1.75 -20.03 17.53
CA VAL A 344 0.78 -21.11 17.73
C VAL A 344 1.34 -22.43 17.21
N LEU A 345 1.89 -22.44 15.99
CA LEU A 345 2.41 -23.64 15.35
C LEU A 345 3.71 -24.15 15.98
N ALA A 346 4.57 -23.26 16.48
CA ALA A 346 5.80 -23.63 17.19
C ALA A 346 5.52 -24.42 18.48
N ARG A 347 4.34 -24.25 19.08
CA ARG A 347 3.91 -24.98 20.28
C ARG A 347 3.30 -26.34 19.98
N ASP A 348 2.98 -26.63 18.72
CA ASP A 348 2.46 -27.93 18.29
C ASP A 348 3.62 -28.92 18.04
N PRO A 349 3.75 -30.00 18.83
CA PRO A 349 4.84 -30.97 18.67
C PRO A 349 4.85 -31.69 17.32
N ALA A 350 3.71 -31.82 16.63
CA ALA A 350 3.68 -32.38 15.28
C ALA A 350 4.32 -31.40 14.29
N MET A 351 3.91 -30.13 14.32
CA MET A 351 4.45 -29.09 13.44
C MET A 351 5.94 -28.85 13.69
N ALA A 352 6.37 -28.81 14.96
CA ALA A 352 7.78 -28.65 15.32
C ALA A 352 8.66 -29.80 14.78
N ARG A 353 8.16 -31.04 14.80
CA ARG A 353 8.87 -32.19 14.21
C ARG A 353 8.95 -32.11 12.68
N MET A 354 7.91 -31.59 12.02
CA MET A 354 7.91 -31.41 10.56
C MET A 354 8.89 -30.30 10.13
N ALA A 355 9.07 -29.27 10.95
CA ALA A 355 10.01 -28.18 10.75
C ALA A 355 11.46 -28.51 11.21
N ALA A 356 11.94 -29.74 10.94
CA ALA A 356 13.25 -30.22 11.43
C ALA A 356 14.46 -29.85 10.54
N SER A 357 14.25 -29.14 9.43
CA SER A 357 15.33 -28.73 8.52
C SER A 357 15.20 -27.26 8.14
N PRO A 358 16.28 -26.59 7.71
CA PRO A 358 16.20 -25.19 7.31
C PRO A 358 15.22 -24.91 6.17
N GLY A 359 15.07 -25.85 5.24
CA GLY A 359 14.07 -25.77 4.18
C GLY A 359 12.65 -25.84 4.72
N ALA A 360 12.38 -26.74 5.67
CA ALA A 360 11.06 -26.89 6.28
C ALA A 360 10.69 -25.68 7.15
N VAL A 361 11.64 -25.11 7.91
CA VAL A 361 11.41 -23.88 8.69
C VAL A 361 11.10 -22.69 7.77
N ARG A 362 11.77 -22.61 6.61
CA ARG A 362 11.45 -21.60 5.59
C ARG A 362 10.03 -21.79 5.05
N THR A 363 9.65 -23.01 4.66
CA THR A 363 8.29 -23.29 4.19
C THR A 363 7.24 -22.97 5.26
N LEU A 364 7.49 -23.32 6.53
CA LEU A 364 6.62 -22.95 7.64
C LEU A 364 6.41 -21.44 7.70
N TRP A 365 7.49 -20.66 7.64
CA TRP A 365 7.43 -19.21 7.66
C TRP A 365 6.70 -18.62 6.44
N ASP A 366 6.96 -19.15 5.25
CA ASP A 366 6.29 -18.71 4.02
C ASP A 366 4.76 -18.92 4.10
N VAL A 367 4.32 -20.04 4.69
CA VAL A 367 2.88 -20.29 4.91
C VAL A 367 2.33 -19.42 6.04
N CYS A 368 3.10 -19.11 7.09
CA CYS A 368 2.70 -18.15 8.11
C CYS A 368 2.44 -16.76 7.53
N GLY A 369 3.14 -16.38 6.46
CA GLY A 369 2.93 -15.14 5.72
C GLY A 369 1.55 -15.05 5.01
N LEU A 370 0.73 -16.10 5.02
CA LEU A 370 -0.59 -16.08 4.41
C LEU A 370 -1.52 -15.08 5.15
N PRO A 371 -2.01 -14.03 4.47
CA PRO A 371 -2.89 -13.03 5.08
C PRO A 371 -4.27 -13.63 5.44
N ASP A 372 -4.82 -13.19 6.57
CA ASP A 372 -6.18 -13.54 6.99
C ASP A 372 -7.21 -12.57 6.40
N TYR A 373 -7.60 -12.80 5.14
CA TYR A 373 -8.62 -11.98 4.49
C TYR A 373 -10.02 -12.15 5.07
N ARG A 374 -10.30 -13.27 5.74
CA ARG A 374 -11.62 -13.58 6.30
C ARG A 374 -11.79 -12.97 7.70
N LYS A 375 -10.71 -12.46 8.30
CA LYS A 375 -10.66 -11.93 9.67
C LYS A 375 -11.27 -12.93 10.66
N ILE A 376 -10.92 -14.21 10.49
CA ILE A 376 -11.40 -15.28 11.36
C ILE A 376 -10.71 -15.22 12.72
N ALA A 377 -11.18 -16.03 13.67
CA ALA A 377 -10.50 -16.12 14.95
C ALA A 377 -9.05 -16.59 14.75
N ARG A 378 -8.13 -16.00 15.52
CA ARG A 378 -6.68 -16.25 15.42
C ARG A 378 -6.33 -17.74 15.42
N ALA A 379 -7.01 -18.52 16.26
CA ALA A 379 -6.80 -19.96 16.35
C ALA A 379 -7.20 -20.70 15.07
N ASP A 380 -8.26 -20.25 14.40
CA ASP A 380 -8.74 -20.87 13.17
C ASP A 380 -7.80 -20.56 11.99
N HIS A 381 -7.25 -19.34 11.92
CA HIS A 381 -6.23 -18.99 10.93
C HIS A 381 -4.96 -19.81 11.12
N ALA A 382 -4.48 -19.94 12.35
CA ALA A 382 -3.31 -20.78 12.64
C ALA A 382 -3.53 -22.25 12.26
N ARG A 383 -4.73 -22.81 12.48
CA ARG A 383 -5.07 -24.18 12.03
C ARG A 383 -5.04 -24.32 10.51
N LEU A 384 -5.53 -23.32 9.77
CA LEU A 384 -5.44 -23.30 8.31
C LEU A 384 -3.98 -23.33 7.85
N ILE A 385 -3.14 -22.46 8.43
CA ILE A 385 -1.70 -22.39 8.15
C ILE A 385 -1.03 -23.73 8.47
N GLY A 386 -1.29 -24.32 9.63
CA GLY A 386 -0.72 -25.62 10.00
C GLY A 386 -1.11 -26.74 9.04
N ARG A 387 -2.36 -26.76 8.55
CA ARG A 387 -2.80 -27.73 7.55
C ARG A 387 -2.10 -27.54 6.20
N LEU A 388 -1.93 -26.30 5.75
CA LEU A 388 -1.21 -25.99 4.51
C LEU A 388 0.26 -26.37 4.62
N PHE A 389 0.91 -26.06 5.74
CA PHE A 389 2.27 -26.50 6.02
C PHE A 389 2.40 -28.02 6.02
N GLY A 390 1.41 -28.73 6.59
CA GLY A 390 1.32 -30.18 6.56
C GLY A 390 1.33 -30.74 5.13
N PHE A 391 0.44 -30.23 4.27
CA PHE A 391 0.38 -30.65 2.87
C PHE A 391 1.69 -30.41 2.11
N LEU A 392 2.30 -29.24 2.30
CA LEU A 392 3.55 -28.89 1.63
C LEU A 392 4.74 -29.73 2.13
N SER A 393 4.77 -30.06 3.42
CA SER A 393 5.83 -30.90 3.98
C SER A 393 5.71 -32.36 3.54
N ASP A 394 4.50 -32.90 3.46
CA ASP A 394 4.28 -34.31 3.14
C ASP A 394 4.31 -34.58 1.63
N GLN A 395 3.69 -33.71 0.83
CA GLN A 395 3.45 -33.95 -0.59
C GLN A 395 4.13 -32.95 -1.52
N GLY A 396 4.75 -31.89 -0.98
CA GLY A 396 5.30 -30.79 -1.76
C GLY A 396 4.24 -29.93 -2.48
N ARG A 397 2.95 -30.20 -2.26
CA ARG A 397 1.83 -29.51 -2.93
C ARG A 397 0.56 -29.56 -2.09
N ILE A 398 -0.34 -28.61 -2.32
CA ILE A 398 -1.70 -28.62 -1.73
C ILE A 398 -2.57 -29.58 -2.55
N PRO A 399 -3.29 -30.53 -1.94
CA PRO A 399 -4.21 -31.42 -2.65
C PRO A 399 -5.29 -30.65 -3.41
N ALA A 400 -5.45 -30.95 -4.69
CA ALA A 400 -6.40 -30.27 -5.57
C ALA A 400 -7.85 -30.42 -5.09
N ASP A 401 -8.24 -31.61 -4.64
CA ASP A 401 -9.58 -31.89 -4.13
C ASP A 401 -9.92 -31.09 -2.87
N TRP A 402 -8.93 -30.88 -1.99
CA TRP A 402 -9.10 -30.03 -0.81
C TRP A 402 -9.27 -28.57 -1.20
N LEU A 403 -8.47 -28.09 -2.16
CA LEU A 403 -8.53 -26.72 -2.66
C LEU A 403 -9.86 -26.44 -3.35
N GLU A 404 -10.31 -27.32 -4.24
CA GLU A 404 -11.60 -27.23 -4.93
C GLU A 404 -12.77 -27.16 -3.94
N LYS A 405 -12.78 -28.03 -2.91
CA LYS A 405 -13.80 -27.96 -1.84
C LYS A 405 -13.79 -26.62 -1.12
N LYS A 406 -12.62 -26.01 -0.90
CA LYS A 406 -12.52 -24.70 -0.23
C LYS A 406 -12.95 -23.55 -1.12
N ILE A 407 -12.71 -23.63 -2.43
CA ILE A 407 -13.19 -22.66 -3.42
C ILE A 407 -14.71 -22.73 -3.51
N ALA A 408 -15.29 -23.93 -3.61
CA ALA A 408 -16.74 -24.12 -3.69
C ALA A 408 -17.53 -23.64 -2.46
N HIS A 409 -16.88 -23.48 -1.30
CA HIS A 409 -17.50 -22.89 -0.09
C HIS A 409 -17.28 -21.37 0.01
N ALA A 410 -16.50 -20.78 -0.89
CA ALA A 410 -16.17 -19.36 -0.89
C ALA A 410 -16.95 -18.54 -1.94
N ASP A 411 -17.47 -19.22 -2.97
CA ASP A 411 -18.54 -18.73 -3.85
C ASP A 411 -19.90 -18.83 -3.15
#